data_AF-A0A497MBK0-F1
#
_entry.id   AF-A0A497MBK0-F1
#
_cell.length_a   1.000
_cell.length_b   1.000
_cell.length_c   1.000
_cell.angle_alpha   90.00
_cell.angle_beta   90.00
_cell.angle_gamma   90.00
#
_symmetry.space_group_name_H-M   'P 1'
#
loop_
_entity.id
_entity.type
_entity.pdbx_description
1 polymer ?
#
loop_
_entity_poly.entity_id
_entity_poly.type
_entity_poly.pdbx_seq_one_letter_code
_entity_poly.pdbx_strand_id
1 'polypeptide(L)'
;MVMSKFEEISPADFFYRNRDIAGFSNPARALYSTIRELVENSLDACESIGVLPDIYISLRHVKGPVDGTAVYRVKILDNGSGIPGSKIPLAFGKVLYGSKYRLKQTRGTFGLGGTMAILYGQITTNKAVRVVSSTGGASMYEYELTIDIRRNRPRVIRRRVHKNPNGWRGTLVEFYTEGDYFRSSFRIVEYLKQTAMVNPYAEIVFADPRGRLYVFERCVYEMPPPPKETLPHPYGVDVETIQRLIAHTETKTLLDFMTKHFHRVGKAIASKFLEAAGLNPKLNPKRLGREDVVKLVHHMKSFKGFLPPDASCLSPLGEELLKAGIEKELKPEFVAVTQRKPSSYSGYPFIVEVGIAYGGGITKPGITLYRFSNKIPLLYDEASDVSWKVVNQMIDWSRYKVNLNVDPVAVIVHICSTRIPYKTVGKEFIADRPEIEREVLNGVRTVARRLMLHLSRKKRIQREKKRLEVFGKYLDKLALFSTKLSGRRKPPDLKPLLVKIAKIDLAEVEGESEAEKRAILEESPVVEVKPYEKA
;
A
#
# COMPACT_ATOMS: atom_id res chain seq x y z
N MET A 1 -10.69 -45.84 -30.95
CA MET A 1 -9.50 -45.10 -30.46
C MET A 1 -9.79 -43.61 -30.58
N VAL A 2 -10.01 -42.90 -29.47
CA VAL A 2 -10.03 -41.44 -29.51
C VAL A 2 -8.57 -41.00 -29.56
N MET A 3 -8.08 -40.62 -30.74
CA MET A 3 -6.73 -40.05 -30.86
C MET A 3 -6.71 -38.71 -30.13
N SER A 4 -5.89 -38.60 -29.09
CA SER A 4 -5.63 -37.34 -28.42
C SER A 4 -4.90 -36.39 -29.38
N LYS A 5 -5.54 -35.27 -29.73
CA LYS A 5 -4.87 -34.16 -30.42
C LYS A 5 -4.10 -33.34 -29.40
N PHE A 6 -2.81 -33.15 -29.66
CA PHE A 6 -1.95 -32.23 -28.90
C PHE A 6 -2.01 -30.85 -29.58
N GLU A 7 -2.36 -29.80 -28.83
CA GLU A 7 -2.44 -28.42 -29.32
C GLU A 7 -1.62 -27.48 -28.42
N GLU A 8 -0.93 -26.52 -29.03
CA GLU A 8 -0.25 -25.43 -28.33
C GLU A 8 -1.18 -24.21 -28.22
N ILE A 9 -1.21 -23.58 -27.04
CA ILE A 9 -2.00 -22.38 -26.78
C ILE A 9 -1.09 -21.18 -26.49
N SER A 10 -1.46 -20.01 -27.01
CA SER A 10 -0.73 -18.78 -26.74
C SER A 10 -0.96 -18.31 -25.29
N PRO A 11 -0.10 -17.44 -24.73
CA PRO A 11 -0.37 -16.83 -23.43
C PRO A 11 -1.73 -16.11 -23.36
N ALA A 12 -2.11 -15.41 -24.43
CA ALA A 12 -3.40 -14.72 -24.48
C ALA A 12 -4.57 -15.72 -24.51
N ASP A 13 -4.44 -16.85 -25.21
CA ASP A 13 -5.44 -17.92 -25.22
C ASP A 13 -5.52 -18.63 -23.85
N PHE A 14 -4.38 -18.87 -23.20
CA PHE A 14 -4.36 -19.42 -21.84
C PHE A 14 -5.13 -18.54 -20.85
N PHE A 15 -4.90 -17.23 -20.85
CA PHE A 15 -5.60 -16.32 -19.94
C PHE A 15 -7.06 -16.07 -20.34
N TYR A 16 -7.38 -16.15 -21.63
CA TYR A 16 -8.77 -16.17 -22.09
C TYR A 16 -9.54 -17.35 -21.47
N ARG A 17 -8.95 -18.55 -21.50
CA ARG A 17 -9.53 -19.76 -20.90
C ARG A 17 -9.50 -19.75 -19.37
N ASN A 18 -8.52 -19.09 -18.76
CA ASN A 18 -8.28 -19.08 -17.31
C ASN A 18 -8.38 -17.66 -16.70
N ARG A 19 -9.42 -16.91 -17.06
CA ARG A 19 -9.63 -15.53 -16.62
C ARG A 19 -9.66 -15.34 -15.09
N ASP A 20 -10.06 -16.39 -14.37
CA ASP A 20 -10.17 -16.37 -12.90
C ASP A 20 -8.81 -16.16 -12.23
N ILE A 21 -7.73 -16.70 -12.82
CA ILE A 21 -6.37 -16.60 -12.29
C ILE A 21 -5.89 -15.15 -12.25
N ALA A 22 -6.31 -14.33 -13.21
CA ALA A 22 -5.94 -12.92 -13.31
C ALA A 22 -6.89 -11.99 -12.53
N GLY A 23 -7.85 -12.53 -11.75
CA GLY A 23 -8.82 -11.73 -11.00
C GLY A 23 -10.00 -11.23 -11.83
N PHE A 24 -10.27 -11.86 -12.98
CA PHE A 24 -11.41 -11.54 -13.87
C PHE A 24 -12.49 -12.63 -13.80
N SER A 25 -12.78 -13.11 -12.59
CA SER A 25 -13.69 -14.25 -12.40
C SER A 25 -15.16 -13.94 -12.50
N ASN A 26 -15.57 -12.74 -12.08
CA ASN A 26 -16.94 -12.27 -12.21
C ASN A 26 -16.96 -10.78 -12.61
N PRO A 27 -18.07 -10.27 -13.18
CA PRO A 27 -18.14 -8.89 -13.67
C PRO A 27 -17.84 -7.82 -12.62
N ALA A 28 -18.20 -8.03 -11.35
CA ALA A 28 -17.89 -7.09 -10.27
C ALA A 28 -16.38 -7.03 -9.99
N ARG A 29 -15.74 -8.20 -9.87
CA ARG A 29 -14.29 -8.32 -9.62
C ARG A 29 -13.48 -7.88 -10.83
N ALA A 30 -13.93 -8.18 -12.05
CA ALA A 30 -13.30 -7.76 -13.29
C ALA A 30 -13.22 -6.22 -13.40
N LEU A 31 -14.31 -5.53 -13.04
CA LEU A 31 -14.34 -4.07 -13.05
C LEU A 31 -13.41 -3.46 -11.99
N TYR A 32 -13.42 -4.02 -10.77
CA TYR A 32 -12.46 -3.66 -9.72
C TYR A 32 -11.00 -3.86 -10.16
N SER A 33 -10.67 -5.05 -10.66
CA SER A 33 -9.33 -5.40 -11.14
C SER A 33 -8.89 -4.49 -12.28
N THR A 34 -9.80 -4.12 -13.18
CA THR A 34 -9.54 -3.18 -14.26
C THR A 34 -9.10 -1.82 -13.73
N ILE A 35 -9.87 -1.23 -12.81
CA ILE A 35 -9.52 0.10 -12.25
C ILE A 35 -8.21 0.00 -11.47
N ARG A 36 -8.05 -1.02 -10.63
CA ARG A 36 -6.82 -1.25 -9.85
C ARG A 36 -5.58 -1.30 -10.74
N GLU A 37 -5.56 -2.18 -11.75
CA GLU A 37 -4.38 -2.38 -12.59
C GLU A 37 -4.03 -1.12 -13.42
N LEU A 38 -5.04 -0.36 -13.84
CA LEU A 38 -4.82 0.90 -14.55
C LEU A 38 -4.22 1.97 -13.62
N VAL A 39 -4.78 2.14 -12.42
CA VAL A 39 -4.28 3.10 -11.41
C VAL A 39 -2.85 2.76 -10.97
N GLU A 40 -2.56 1.48 -10.70
CA GLU A 40 -1.20 1.02 -10.35
C GLU A 40 -0.18 1.38 -11.43
N ASN A 41 -0.52 1.19 -12.71
CA ASN A 41 0.36 1.52 -13.82
C ASN A 41 0.55 3.03 -14.01
N SER A 42 -0.51 3.82 -13.83
CA SER A 42 -0.43 5.28 -13.88
C SER A 42 0.45 5.83 -12.74
N LEU A 43 0.30 5.32 -11.51
CA LEU A 43 1.16 5.68 -10.38
C LEU A 43 2.63 5.30 -10.65
N ASP A 44 2.89 4.07 -11.09
CA ASP A 44 4.25 3.62 -11.45
C ASP A 44 4.87 4.53 -12.54
N ALA A 45 4.08 4.95 -13.54
CA ALA A 45 4.54 5.80 -14.63
C ALA A 45 4.93 7.21 -14.16
N CYS A 46 4.20 7.79 -13.20
CA CYS A 46 4.49 9.10 -12.62
C CYS A 46 5.72 9.04 -11.71
N GLU A 47 5.77 8.06 -10.80
CA GLU A 47 6.88 7.90 -9.86
C GLU A 47 8.20 7.58 -10.55
N SER A 48 8.15 6.89 -11.69
CA SER A 48 9.37 6.55 -12.45
C SER A 48 10.16 7.76 -12.94
N ILE A 49 9.50 8.92 -13.08
CA ILE A 49 10.11 10.17 -13.53
C ILE A 49 10.08 11.28 -12.46
N GLY A 50 9.65 10.95 -11.23
CA GLY A 50 9.58 11.89 -10.11
C GLY A 50 8.52 12.99 -10.27
N VAL A 51 7.45 12.74 -11.02
CA VAL A 51 6.33 13.70 -11.18
C VAL A 51 5.20 13.32 -10.23
N LEU A 52 4.66 14.31 -9.51
CA LEU A 52 3.52 14.12 -8.62
C LEU A 52 2.30 13.62 -9.43
N PRO A 53 1.69 12.46 -9.10
CA PRO A 53 0.67 11.85 -9.94
C PRO A 53 -0.64 12.65 -9.96
N ASP A 54 -1.13 12.94 -11.16
CA ASP A 54 -2.48 13.43 -11.43
C ASP A 54 -3.23 12.36 -12.23
N ILE A 55 -4.17 11.68 -11.58
CA ILE A 55 -4.88 10.54 -12.18
C ILE A 55 -6.37 10.85 -12.26
N TYR A 56 -6.88 10.91 -13.49
CA TYR A 56 -8.30 11.06 -13.76
C TYR A 56 -8.90 9.75 -14.26
N ILE A 57 -9.92 9.27 -13.57
CA ILE A 57 -10.64 8.03 -13.85
C ILE A 57 -12.10 8.39 -14.14
N SER A 58 -12.62 7.95 -15.28
CA SER A 58 -14.04 8.05 -15.61
C SER A 58 -14.58 6.69 -15.97
N LEU A 59 -15.64 6.30 -15.27
CA LEU A 59 -16.40 5.11 -15.57
C LEU A 59 -17.81 5.52 -15.98
N ARG A 60 -18.18 5.28 -17.24
CA ARG A 60 -19.51 5.65 -17.76
C ARG A 60 -20.31 4.41 -18.12
N HIS A 61 -21.55 4.34 -17.66
CA HIS A 61 -22.49 3.32 -18.13
C HIS A 61 -22.81 3.54 -19.61
N VAL A 62 -22.81 2.47 -20.41
CA VAL A 62 -23.05 2.53 -21.87
C VAL A 62 -24.30 1.75 -22.26
N LYS A 63 -24.42 0.49 -21.81
CA LYS A 63 -25.52 -0.39 -22.19
C LYS A 63 -25.71 -1.47 -21.12
N GLY A 64 -26.96 -1.82 -20.82
CA GLY A 64 -27.31 -2.91 -19.90
C GLY A 64 -28.14 -2.41 -18.71
N PRO A 65 -28.49 -3.32 -17.78
CA PRO A 65 -29.16 -2.96 -16.54
C PRO A 65 -28.22 -2.18 -15.62
N VAL A 66 -28.77 -1.17 -14.91
CA VAL A 66 -28.02 -0.40 -13.91
C VAL A 66 -27.65 -1.26 -12.70
N ASP A 67 -28.56 -2.15 -12.30
CA ASP A 67 -28.42 -3.04 -11.13
C ASP A 67 -28.05 -4.46 -11.57
N GLY A 68 -26.94 -4.58 -12.29
CA GLY A 68 -26.40 -5.85 -12.71
C GLY A 68 -25.24 -5.71 -13.69
N THR A 69 -25.07 -6.75 -14.50
CA THR A 69 -24.01 -6.81 -15.49
C THR A 69 -24.31 -5.92 -16.68
N ALA A 70 -23.48 -4.91 -16.90
CA ALA A 70 -23.61 -3.94 -17.98
C ALA A 70 -22.26 -3.63 -18.62
N VAL A 71 -22.30 -2.97 -19.77
CA VAL A 71 -21.13 -2.48 -20.49
C VAL A 71 -20.82 -1.07 -20.00
N TYR A 72 -19.58 -0.89 -19.55
CA TYR A 72 -19.05 0.39 -19.11
C TYR A 72 -17.91 0.83 -20.02
N ARG A 73 -17.80 2.15 -20.23
CA ARG A 73 -16.62 2.80 -20.83
C ARG A 73 -15.70 3.21 -19.70
N VAL A 74 -14.51 2.61 -19.66
CA VAL A 74 -13.44 2.96 -18.72
C VAL A 74 -12.50 3.91 -19.43
N LYS A 75 -12.20 5.03 -18.79
CA LYS A 75 -11.21 6.01 -19.24
C LYS A 75 -10.28 6.34 -18.08
N ILE A 76 -8.98 6.17 -18.26
CA ILE A 76 -7.96 6.63 -17.32
C ILE A 76 -6.99 7.56 -18.04
N LEU A 77 -6.66 8.67 -17.40
CA LEU A 77 -5.69 9.66 -17.86
C LEU A 77 -4.68 9.90 -16.74
N ASP A 78 -3.40 9.88 -17.09
CA ASP A 78 -2.30 10.23 -16.19
C ASP A 78 -1.37 11.28 -16.78
N ASN A 79 -0.55 11.88 -15.91
CA ASN A 79 0.55 12.80 -16.24
C ASN A 79 1.93 12.11 -16.16
N GLY A 80 1.98 10.78 -16.31
CA GLY A 80 3.19 9.98 -16.13
C GLY A 80 4.17 10.08 -17.30
N SER A 81 5.19 9.21 -17.32
CA SER A 81 6.24 9.22 -18.36
C SER A 81 5.77 9.15 -19.82
N GLY A 82 4.56 8.62 -20.04
CA GLY A 82 4.06 8.31 -21.37
C GLY A 82 4.79 7.12 -22.00
N ILE A 83 4.29 6.67 -23.14
CA ILE A 83 4.82 5.51 -23.87
C ILE A 83 5.24 6.00 -25.26
N PRO A 84 6.49 5.71 -25.70
CA PRO A 84 6.93 6.03 -27.04
C PRO A 84 5.99 5.44 -28.10
N GLY A 85 5.67 6.22 -29.13
CA GLY A 85 4.66 5.84 -30.13
C GLY A 85 4.91 4.49 -30.82
N SER A 86 6.16 4.04 -30.94
CA SER A 86 6.53 2.73 -31.50
C SER A 86 6.29 1.55 -30.54
N LYS A 87 6.19 1.82 -29.24
CA LYS A 87 6.01 0.81 -28.19
C LYS A 87 4.55 0.64 -27.76
N ILE A 88 3.67 1.61 -28.03
CA ILE A 88 2.25 1.58 -27.67
C ILE A 88 1.58 0.25 -28.07
N PRO A 89 1.70 -0.24 -29.33
CA PRO A 89 1.04 -1.48 -29.72
C PRO A 89 1.52 -2.69 -28.92
N LEU A 90 2.83 -2.78 -28.64
CA LEU A 90 3.38 -3.90 -27.88
C LEU A 90 3.01 -3.81 -26.39
N ALA A 91 2.97 -2.60 -25.82
CA ALA A 91 2.64 -2.37 -24.41
C ALA A 91 1.20 -2.79 -24.07
N PHE A 92 0.25 -2.53 -24.97
CA PHE A 92 -1.18 -2.81 -24.72
C PHE A 92 -1.74 -4.02 -25.47
N GLY A 93 -1.01 -4.53 -26.48
CA GLY A 93 -1.51 -5.59 -27.35
C GLY A 93 -0.72 -6.89 -27.33
N LYS A 94 0.27 -7.03 -26.44
CA LYS A 94 1.03 -8.27 -26.23
C LYS A 94 1.03 -8.65 -24.75
N VAL A 95 0.50 -9.83 -24.43
CA VAL A 95 0.50 -10.40 -23.08
C VAL A 95 1.93 -10.83 -22.74
N LEU A 96 2.36 -10.59 -21.48
CA LEU A 96 3.75 -10.79 -21.01
C LEU A 96 4.77 -9.93 -21.79
N TYR A 97 4.41 -8.69 -22.05
CA TYR A 97 5.33 -7.68 -22.56
C TYR A 97 5.39 -6.52 -21.58
N GLY A 98 6.58 -6.20 -21.07
CA GLY A 98 6.74 -5.11 -20.12
C GLY A 98 8.19 -4.87 -19.75
N SER A 99 8.42 -3.74 -19.08
CA SER A 99 9.71 -3.37 -18.50
C SER A 99 9.94 -3.94 -17.10
N LYS A 100 8.92 -4.60 -16.51
CA LYS A 100 8.88 -5.04 -15.10
C LYS A 100 9.65 -6.35 -14.80
N TYR A 101 10.51 -6.82 -15.71
CA TYR A 101 11.30 -8.06 -15.52
C TYR A 101 12.63 -7.86 -14.78
N ARG A 102 13.01 -6.60 -14.52
CA ARG A 102 14.19 -6.28 -13.72
C ARG A 102 13.83 -6.33 -12.24
N LEU A 103 14.78 -6.73 -11.40
CA LEU A 103 14.57 -6.79 -9.96
C LEU A 103 14.54 -5.36 -9.38
N LYS A 104 13.34 -4.81 -9.33
CA LYS A 104 13.04 -3.45 -8.87
C LYS A 104 11.70 -3.47 -8.16
N GLN A 105 11.59 -2.74 -7.06
CA GLN A 105 10.30 -2.55 -6.41
C GLN A 105 9.34 -1.87 -7.39
N THR A 106 8.22 -2.53 -7.67
CA THR A 106 7.14 -2.03 -8.52
C THR A 106 5.80 -2.48 -7.94
N ARG A 107 4.73 -1.77 -8.29
CA ARG A 107 3.36 -2.15 -7.93
C ARG A 107 2.91 -3.40 -8.69
N GLY A 108 3.18 -3.42 -10.01
CA GLY A 108 2.84 -4.54 -10.90
C GLY A 108 3.90 -5.66 -10.93
N THR A 109 3.48 -6.92 -10.79
CA THR A 109 4.40 -8.07 -10.70
C THR A 109 4.72 -8.74 -12.05
N PHE A 110 3.78 -8.80 -13.00
CA PHE A 110 3.93 -9.66 -14.19
C PHE A 110 3.80 -8.94 -15.54
N GLY A 111 3.57 -7.62 -15.56
CA GLY A 111 3.26 -6.90 -16.80
C GLY A 111 2.00 -7.44 -17.51
N LEU A 112 1.10 -8.07 -16.75
CA LEU A 112 -0.11 -8.73 -17.24
C LEU A 112 -1.37 -7.87 -17.08
N GLY A 113 -1.50 -7.17 -15.95
CA GLY A 113 -2.79 -6.64 -15.50
C GLY A 113 -3.50 -5.68 -16.46
N GLY A 114 -2.80 -4.66 -16.96
CA GLY A 114 -3.38 -3.71 -17.92
C GLY A 114 -3.81 -4.37 -19.22
N THR A 115 -2.97 -5.23 -19.78
CA THR A 115 -3.27 -6.01 -20.99
C THR A 115 -4.42 -6.98 -20.76
N MET A 116 -4.53 -7.56 -19.55
CA MET A 116 -5.64 -8.43 -19.16
C MET A 116 -6.97 -7.68 -19.07
N ALA A 117 -6.98 -6.45 -18.56
CA ALA A 117 -8.17 -5.61 -18.54
C ALA A 117 -8.66 -5.31 -19.96
N ILE A 118 -7.73 -5.00 -20.87
CA ILE A 118 -8.03 -4.78 -22.29
C ILE A 118 -8.52 -6.05 -22.97
N LEU A 119 -7.86 -7.19 -22.70
CA LEU A 119 -8.24 -8.48 -23.26
C LEU A 119 -9.66 -8.87 -22.82
N TYR A 120 -9.96 -8.74 -21.52
CA TYR A 120 -11.29 -8.98 -20.97
C TYR A 120 -12.34 -8.06 -21.61
N GLY A 121 -12.04 -6.76 -21.74
CA GLY A 121 -12.91 -5.81 -22.42
C GLY A 121 -13.18 -6.17 -23.88
N GLN A 122 -12.15 -6.61 -24.61
CA GLN A 122 -12.28 -7.07 -25.99
C GLN A 122 -13.11 -8.34 -26.10
N ILE A 123 -12.90 -9.33 -25.23
CA ILE A 123 -13.66 -10.59 -25.25
C ILE A 123 -15.14 -10.34 -24.99
N THR A 124 -15.44 -9.46 -24.02
CA THR A 124 -16.82 -9.21 -23.59
C THR A 124 -17.58 -8.25 -24.50
N THR A 125 -16.88 -7.26 -25.09
CA THR A 125 -17.55 -6.20 -25.88
C THR A 125 -17.20 -6.19 -27.36
N ASN A 126 -16.18 -6.95 -27.78
CA ASN A 126 -15.61 -6.96 -29.13
C ASN A 126 -15.22 -5.56 -29.66
N LYS A 127 -14.90 -4.62 -28.76
CA LYS A 127 -14.45 -3.26 -29.10
C LYS A 127 -12.94 -3.12 -28.94
N ALA A 128 -12.36 -2.25 -29.76
CA ALA A 128 -10.95 -1.88 -29.68
C ALA A 128 -10.66 -0.97 -28.47
N VAL A 129 -9.44 -1.06 -27.95
CA VAL A 129 -8.91 -0.08 -27.00
C VAL A 129 -8.36 1.11 -27.77
N ARG A 130 -8.65 2.31 -27.27
CA ARG A 130 -8.08 3.57 -27.71
C ARG A 130 -7.02 4.02 -26.71
N VAL A 131 -5.80 4.25 -27.20
CA VAL A 131 -4.67 4.73 -26.40
C VAL A 131 -4.13 6.00 -27.01
N VAL A 132 -3.99 7.06 -26.20
CA VAL A 132 -3.27 8.29 -26.58
C VAL A 132 -2.10 8.47 -25.63
N SER A 133 -0.89 8.69 -26.14
CA SER A 133 0.26 8.89 -25.27
C SER A 133 1.30 9.83 -25.87
N SER A 134 2.00 10.55 -24.99
CA SER A 134 3.16 11.36 -25.33
C SER A 134 4.18 11.37 -24.21
N THR A 135 5.46 11.42 -24.58
CA THR A 135 6.59 11.54 -23.65
C THR A 135 6.96 13.01 -23.37
N GLY A 136 6.08 13.96 -23.70
CA GLY A 136 6.32 15.41 -23.60
C GLY A 136 7.00 16.03 -24.82
N GLY A 137 7.13 15.27 -25.92
CA GLY A 137 7.65 15.80 -27.18
C GLY A 137 6.59 16.53 -28.00
N ALA A 138 6.96 17.01 -29.20
CA ALA A 138 6.08 17.77 -30.09
C ALA A 138 4.89 16.97 -30.68
N SER A 139 4.82 15.67 -30.44
CA SER A 139 3.79 14.79 -31.00
C SER A 139 3.08 13.98 -29.92
N MET A 140 1.78 13.78 -30.09
CA MET A 140 0.98 12.79 -29.36
C MET A 140 0.59 11.67 -30.32
N TYR A 141 0.72 10.42 -29.87
CA TYR A 141 0.40 9.25 -30.68
C TYR A 141 -0.91 8.64 -30.21
N GLU A 142 -1.86 8.48 -31.12
CA GLU A 142 -3.15 7.84 -30.88
C GLU A 142 -3.22 6.53 -31.65
N TYR A 143 -3.61 5.47 -30.95
CA TYR A 143 -3.81 4.13 -31.50
C TYR A 143 -5.18 3.59 -31.13
N GLU A 144 -5.84 2.96 -32.08
CA GLU A 144 -6.95 2.04 -31.83
C GLU A 144 -6.46 0.63 -32.18
N LEU A 145 -6.51 -0.28 -31.22
CA LEU A 145 -5.96 -1.63 -31.40
C LEU A 145 -6.79 -2.71 -30.71
N THR A 146 -6.65 -3.93 -31.19
CA THR A 146 -7.15 -5.17 -30.59
C THR A 146 -6.00 -6.15 -30.41
N ILE A 147 -6.24 -7.21 -29.64
CA ILE A 147 -5.31 -8.30 -29.36
C ILE A 147 -5.70 -9.48 -30.24
N ASP A 148 -4.77 -9.98 -31.06
CA ASP A 148 -4.89 -11.30 -31.66
C ASP A 148 -4.59 -12.35 -30.58
N ILE A 149 -5.65 -12.96 -30.05
CA ILE A 149 -5.58 -13.94 -28.97
C ILE A 149 -4.81 -15.19 -29.40
N ARG A 150 -4.94 -15.63 -30.66
CA ARG A 150 -4.27 -16.86 -31.13
C ARG A 150 -2.76 -16.65 -31.28
N ARG A 151 -2.35 -15.48 -31.77
CA ARG A 151 -0.93 -15.19 -32.02
C ARG A 151 -0.24 -14.41 -30.90
N ASN A 152 -0.97 -13.93 -29.89
CA ASN A 152 -0.50 -13.01 -28.86
C ASN A 152 0.24 -11.80 -29.45
N ARG A 153 -0.43 -11.09 -30.38
CA ARG A 153 0.12 -9.92 -31.07
C ARG A 153 -0.90 -8.78 -31.16
N PRO A 154 -0.45 -7.52 -31.17
CA PRO A 154 -1.33 -6.39 -31.41
C PRO A 154 -1.83 -6.39 -32.86
N ARG A 155 -3.12 -6.09 -33.04
CA ARG A 155 -3.73 -5.75 -34.32
C ARG A 155 -4.12 -4.27 -34.28
N VAL A 156 -3.32 -3.44 -34.94
CA VAL A 156 -3.60 -1.99 -35.04
C VAL A 156 -4.70 -1.78 -36.08
N ILE A 157 -5.80 -1.17 -35.67
CA ILE A 157 -6.91 -0.79 -36.54
C ILE A 157 -6.66 0.61 -37.08
N ARG A 158 -6.23 1.53 -36.21
CA ARG A 158 -5.98 2.92 -36.58
C ARG A 158 -4.78 3.48 -35.84
N ARG A 159 -4.03 4.33 -36.54
CA ARG A 159 -2.94 5.14 -35.98
C ARG A 159 -3.14 6.59 -36.42
N ARG A 160 -3.06 7.53 -35.48
CA ARG A 160 -3.01 8.97 -35.75
C ARG A 160 -1.86 9.61 -34.98
N VAL A 161 -1.31 10.68 -35.54
CA VAL A 161 -0.28 11.50 -34.89
C VAL A 161 -0.83 12.92 -34.81
N HIS A 162 -0.91 13.45 -33.60
CA HIS A 162 -1.37 14.80 -33.33
C HIS A 162 -0.20 15.69 -32.94
N LYS A 163 -0.28 16.98 -33.25
CA LYS A 163 0.66 17.97 -32.70
C LYS A 163 0.42 18.12 -31.21
N ASN A 164 1.49 18.32 -30.44
CA ASN A 164 1.47 18.51 -28.99
C ASN A 164 1.92 19.93 -28.62
N PRO A 165 1.12 20.97 -28.91
CA PRO A 165 1.55 22.36 -28.69
C PRO A 165 1.83 22.67 -27.21
N ASN A 166 1.10 22.03 -26.30
CA ASN A 166 1.22 22.26 -24.86
C ASN A 166 2.27 21.36 -24.19
N GLY A 167 2.98 20.52 -24.95
CA GLY A 167 3.96 19.59 -24.40
C GLY A 167 3.37 18.59 -23.42
N TRP A 168 2.10 18.21 -23.57
CA TRP A 168 1.44 17.24 -22.70
C TRP A 168 2.25 15.94 -22.63
N ARG A 169 2.41 15.42 -21.42
CA ARG A 169 3.12 14.18 -21.12
C ARG A 169 2.18 13.30 -20.31
N GLY A 170 2.03 12.04 -20.72
CA GLY A 170 1.13 11.12 -20.04
C GLY A 170 0.54 10.06 -20.96
N THR A 171 -0.42 9.30 -20.41
CA THR A 171 -1.14 8.26 -21.14
C THR A 171 -2.63 8.36 -20.86
N LEU A 172 -3.43 8.25 -21.93
CA LEU A 172 -4.88 8.07 -21.90
C LEU A 172 -5.18 6.67 -22.40
N VAL A 173 -5.89 5.87 -21.61
CA VAL A 173 -6.38 4.55 -22.02
C VAL A 173 -7.89 4.54 -21.90
N GLU A 174 -8.56 4.17 -22.99
CA GLU A 174 -10.02 4.18 -23.11
C GLU A 174 -10.52 2.92 -23.80
N PHE A 175 -11.39 2.16 -23.14
CA PHE A 175 -11.99 0.95 -23.70
C PHE A 175 -13.32 0.63 -23.03
N TYR A 176 -13.98 -0.40 -23.57
CA TYR A 176 -15.26 -0.88 -23.07
C TYR A 176 -15.05 -2.23 -22.40
N THR A 177 -15.70 -2.41 -21.26
CA THR A 177 -15.69 -3.68 -20.53
C THR A 177 -17.07 -3.98 -19.99
N GLU A 178 -17.42 -5.25 -19.94
CA GLU A 178 -18.53 -5.71 -19.14
C GLU A 178 -18.15 -5.65 -17.65
N GLY A 179 -19.12 -5.35 -16.77
CA GLY A 179 -18.87 -5.21 -15.34
C GLY A 179 -20.17 -5.11 -14.55
N ASP A 180 -20.08 -5.19 -13.23
CA ASP A 180 -21.18 -4.92 -12.31
C ASP A 180 -20.74 -3.83 -11.34
N TYR A 181 -21.11 -2.58 -11.63
CA TYR A 181 -20.74 -1.44 -10.80
C TYR A 181 -21.51 -1.41 -9.49
N PHE A 182 -22.78 -1.85 -9.46
CA PHE A 182 -23.59 -1.87 -8.24
C PHE A 182 -22.86 -2.64 -7.13
N ARG A 183 -22.43 -3.87 -7.41
CA ARG A 183 -21.73 -4.73 -6.44
C ARG A 183 -20.29 -4.33 -6.17
N SER A 184 -19.60 -3.71 -7.13
CA SER A 184 -18.17 -3.35 -7.00
C SER A 184 -17.91 -1.92 -6.53
N SER A 185 -18.91 -1.04 -6.60
CA SER A 185 -18.84 0.40 -6.27
C SER A 185 -18.15 0.68 -4.94
N PHE A 186 -18.59 0.03 -3.86
CA PHE A 186 -18.00 0.19 -2.53
C PHE A 186 -16.51 -0.15 -2.55
N ARG A 187 -16.14 -1.28 -3.14
CA ARG A 187 -14.74 -1.75 -3.19
C ARG A 187 -13.84 -0.88 -4.06
N ILE A 188 -14.37 -0.35 -5.17
CA ILE A 188 -13.64 0.59 -6.03
C ILE A 188 -13.34 1.87 -5.25
N VAL A 189 -14.34 2.44 -4.58
CA VAL A 189 -14.16 3.68 -3.80
C VAL A 189 -13.24 3.43 -2.61
N GLU A 190 -13.38 2.29 -1.92
CA GLU A 190 -12.50 1.90 -0.83
C GLU A 190 -11.05 1.72 -1.29
N TYR A 191 -10.82 1.09 -2.46
CA TYR A 191 -9.50 0.97 -3.06
C TYR A 191 -8.88 2.33 -3.36
N LEU A 192 -9.63 3.24 -3.98
CA LEU A 192 -9.13 4.58 -4.30
C LEU A 192 -8.83 5.38 -3.04
N LYS A 193 -9.69 5.29 -2.01
CA LYS A 193 -9.47 5.91 -0.70
C LYS A 193 -8.20 5.39 -0.03
N GLN A 194 -8.04 4.06 0.03
CA GLN A 194 -6.84 3.47 0.62
C GLN A 194 -5.59 3.75 -0.24
N THR A 195 -5.72 3.82 -1.56
CA THR A 195 -4.62 4.23 -2.45
C THR A 195 -4.19 5.67 -2.18
N ALA A 196 -5.14 6.59 -1.96
CA ALA A 196 -4.84 7.97 -1.57
C ALA A 196 -4.15 8.05 -0.19
N MET A 197 -4.48 7.15 0.74
CA MET A 197 -3.83 7.06 2.05
C MET A 197 -2.34 6.72 1.94
N VAL A 198 -1.96 5.76 1.08
CA VAL A 198 -0.55 5.37 0.89
C VAL A 198 0.16 6.12 -0.23
N ASN A 199 -0.53 7.04 -0.90
CA ASN A 199 0.08 7.95 -1.88
C ASN A 199 -0.44 9.37 -1.61
N PRO A 200 -0.09 9.97 -0.45
CA PRO A 200 -0.61 11.30 -0.04
C PRO A 200 -0.20 12.43 -0.98
N TYR A 201 0.78 12.18 -1.85
CA TYR A 201 1.29 13.08 -2.87
C TYR A 201 0.59 12.95 -4.23
N ALA A 202 -0.34 12.00 -4.38
CA ALA A 202 -1.11 11.80 -5.60
C ALA A 202 -2.47 12.50 -5.49
N GLU A 203 -2.89 13.11 -6.60
CA GLU A 203 -4.27 13.55 -6.79
C GLU A 203 -5.02 12.53 -7.64
N ILE A 204 -6.14 12.03 -7.12
CA ILE A 204 -6.96 11.03 -7.80
C ILE A 204 -8.38 11.54 -7.91
N VAL A 205 -8.86 11.67 -9.14
CA VAL A 205 -10.24 12.09 -9.44
C VAL A 205 -10.99 10.93 -10.08
N PHE A 206 -12.11 10.53 -9.50
CA PHE A 206 -12.94 9.44 -10.01
C PHE A 206 -14.38 9.91 -10.25
N ALA A 207 -14.79 9.92 -11.52
CA ALA A 207 -16.16 10.13 -11.94
C ALA A 207 -16.85 8.77 -12.12
N ASP A 208 -17.84 8.49 -11.27
CA ASP A 208 -18.57 7.23 -11.28
C ASP A 208 -19.72 7.20 -12.31
N PRO A 209 -20.29 6.02 -12.61
CA PRO A 209 -21.40 5.90 -13.56
C PRO A 209 -22.71 6.59 -13.11
N ARG A 210 -22.83 6.92 -11.82
CA ARG A 210 -23.99 7.56 -11.22
C ARG A 210 -23.86 9.10 -11.20
N GLY A 211 -22.78 9.65 -11.75
CA GLY A 211 -22.51 11.08 -11.79
C GLY A 211 -21.88 11.65 -10.52
N ARG A 212 -21.49 10.80 -9.55
CA ARG A 212 -20.75 11.24 -8.36
C ARG A 212 -19.28 11.43 -8.71
N LEU A 213 -18.74 12.56 -8.25
CA LEU A 213 -17.32 12.89 -8.37
C LEU A 213 -16.64 12.66 -7.02
N TYR A 214 -15.66 11.76 -7.00
CA TYR A 214 -14.78 11.55 -5.86
C TYR A 214 -13.45 12.24 -6.16
N VAL A 215 -13.05 13.15 -5.28
CA VAL A 215 -11.78 13.87 -5.39
C VAL A 215 -10.93 13.52 -4.17
N PHE A 216 -9.79 12.89 -4.41
CA PHE A 216 -8.78 12.61 -3.41
C PHE A 216 -7.60 13.54 -3.67
N GLU A 217 -7.62 14.72 -3.07
CA GLU A 217 -6.61 15.76 -3.24
C GLU A 217 -5.27 15.34 -2.63
N ARG A 218 -4.14 15.79 -3.17
CA ARG A 218 -2.84 15.57 -2.51
C ARG A 218 -2.72 16.43 -1.24
N CYS A 219 -2.10 15.91 -0.19
CA CYS A 219 -1.75 16.67 1.02
C CYS A 219 -0.25 16.92 1.18
N VAL A 220 0.59 16.24 0.40
CA VAL A 220 2.04 16.39 0.42
C VAL A 220 2.57 16.66 -1.00
N TYR A 221 3.59 17.50 -1.13
CA TYR A 221 4.20 17.88 -2.41
C TYR A 221 5.60 17.29 -2.61
N GLU A 222 6.00 16.39 -1.71
CA GLU A 222 7.25 15.65 -1.77
C GLU A 222 6.97 14.15 -1.98
N MET A 223 7.76 13.53 -2.84
CA MET A 223 7.66 12.11 -3.17
C MET A 223 8.86 11.36 -2.59
N PRO A 224 8.69 10.11 -2.12
CA PRO A 224 9.83 9.31 -1.71
C PRO A 224 10.76 9.03 -2.90
N PRO A 225 12.06 8.80 -2.66
CA PRO A 225 13.01 8.55 -3.74
C PRO A 225 12.58 7.34 -4.58
N PRO A 226 12.72 7.39 -5.92
CA PRO A 226 12.28 6.31 -6.77
C PRO A 226 13.11 5.05 -6.53
N PRO A 227 12.50 3.86 -6.62
CA PRO A 227 13.22 2.61 -6.40
C PRO A 227 14.29 2.41 -7.49
N LYS A 228 15.39 1.75 -7.10
CA LYS A 228 16.51 1.45 -7.99
C LYS A 228 16.50 -0.02 -8.39
N GLU A 229 17.02 -0.30 -9.58
CA GLU A 229 17.25 -1.68 -10.00
C GLU A 229 18.39 -2.28 -9.19
N THR A 230 18.26 -3.54 -8.79
CA THR A 230 19.30 -4.26 -8.04
C THR A 230 19.58 -5.62 -8.65
N LEU A 231 20.74 -6.17 -8.32
CA LEU A 231 21.14 -7.51 -8.71
C LEU A 231 20.47 -8.56 -7.81
N PRO A 232 20.28 -9.80 -8.28
CA PRO A 232 19.79 -10.88 -7.44
C PRO A 232 20.76 -11.20 -6.30
N HIS A 233 20.23 -11.52 -5.12
CA HIS A 233 21.01 -11.97 -3.99
C HIS A 233 21.20 -13.50 -4.04
N PRO A 234 22.39 -14.06 -3.72
CA PRO A 234 22.66 -15.50 -3.78
C PRO A 234 21.61 -16.40 -3.11
N TYR A 235 21.16 -16.05 -1.89
CA TYR A 235 20.10 -16.79 -1.19
C TYR A 235 18.77 -16.92 -1.94
N GLY A 236 18.44 -15.98 -2.83
CA GLY A 236 17.15 -15.91 -3.51
C GLY A 236 17.16 -16.49 -4.91
N VAL A 237 18.28 -17.06 -5.34
CA VAL A 237 18.49 -17.53 -6.71
C VAL A 237 18.13 -19.02 -6.84
N ASP A 238 17.54 -19.38 -7.98
CA ASP A 238 17.23 -20.74 -8.38
C ASP A 238 18.07 -21.18 -9.60
N VAL A 239 17.98 -22.47 -9.93
CA VAL A 239 18.74 -23.09 -11.04
C VAL A 239 18.47 -22.39 -12.37
N GLU A 240 17.21 -22.07 -12.66
CA GLU A 240 16.82 -21.37 -13.88
C GLU A 240 17.43 -19.96 -13.95
N THR A 241 17.41 -19.21 -12.85
CA THR A 241 18.05 -17.89 -12.83
C THR A 241 19.56 -17.99 -13.07
N ILE A 242 20.24 -18.97 -12.48
CA ILE A 242 21.67 -19.22 -12.77
C ILE A 242 21.88 -19.53 -14.24
N GLN A 243 21.07 -20.43 -14.83
CA GLN A 243 21.20 -20.79 -16.24
C GLN A 243 21.01 -19.58 -17.16
N ARG A 244 20.02 -18.72 -16.86
CA ARG A 244 19.82 -17.46 -17.60
C ARG A 244 21.02 -16.52 -17.47
N LEU A 245 21.56 -16.37 -16.27
CA LEU A 245 22.74 -15.54 -16.02
C LEU A 245 23.96 -16.09 -16.77
N ILE A 246 24.18 -17.41 -16.75
CA ILE A 246 25.27 -18.06 -17.50
C ILE A 246 25.10 -17.90 -19.02
N ALA A 247 23.88 -17.97 -19.54
CA ALA A 247 23.62 -17.80 -20.97
C ALA A 247 23.98 -16.39 -21.46
N HIS A 248 23.74 -15.36 -20.64
CA HIS A 248 23.98 -13.97 -20.99
C HIS A 248 25.30 -13.40 -20.49
N THR A 249 26.05 -14.13 -19.65
CA THR A 249 27.28 -13.59 -19.07
C THR A 249 28.43 -13.49 -20.08
N GLU A 250 29.21 -12.42 -19.94
CA GLU A 250 30.49 -12.20 -20.61
C GLU A 250 31.70 -12.58 -19.74
N THR A 251 31.47 -12.94 -18.47
CA THR A 251 32.54 -13.28 -17.52
C THR A 251 33.25 -14.58 -17.90
N LYS A 252 34.58 -14.58 -17.84
CA LYS A 252 35.42 -15.75 -18.15
C LYS A 252 35.68 -16.65 -16.94
N THR A 253 35.43 -16.17 -15.72
CA THR A 253 35.71 -16.89 -14.47
C THR A 253 34.48 -16.93 -13.56
N LEU A 254 34.36 -17.96 -12.72
CA LEU A 254 33.32 -18.05 -11.71
C LEU A 254 33.46 -16.97 -10.63
N LEU A 255 34.70 -16.58 -10.31
CA LEU A 255 34.95 -15.49 -9.37
C LEU A 255 34.34 -14.16 -9.85
N ASP A 256 34.58 -13.81 -11.12
CA ASP A 256 34.01 -12.60 -11.72
C ASP A 256 32.50 -12.72 -11.90
N PHE A 257 32.01 -13.92 -12.22
CA PHE A 257 30.57 -14.19 -12.32
C PHE A 257 29.87 -13.89 -10.99
N MET A 258 30.40 -14.43 -9.89
CA MET A 258 29.87 -14.20 -8.54
C MET A 258 29.92 -12.72 -8.15
N THR A 259 30.95 -11.99 -8.56
CA THR A 259 31.12 -10.58 -8.21
C THR A 259 30.24 -9.63 -9.04
N LYS A 260 30.05 -9.91 -10.34
CA LYS A 260 29.33 -9.02 -11.25
C LYS A 260 27.81 -9.22 -11.25
N HIS A 261 27.33 -10.45 -11.03
CA HIS A 261 25.91 -10.78 -11.19
C HIS A 261 25.13 -10.83 -9.89
N PHE A 262 25.80 -10.81 -8.74
CA PHE A 262 25.15 -10.93 -7.44
C PHE A 262 25.33 -9.71 -6.56
N HIS A 263 24.27 -9.39 -5.84
CA HIS A 263 24.24 -8.24 -4.96
C HIS A 263 25.10 -8.49 -3.71
N ARG A 264 25.96 -7.51 -3.38
CA ARG A 264 26.85 -7.49 -2.20
C ARG A 264 27.84 -8.68 -2.10
N VAL A 265 28.24 -9.25 -3.23
CA VAL A 265 29.27 -10.29 -3.27
C VAL A 265 30.57 -9.68 -3.78
N GLY A 266 31.50 -9.40 -2.85
CA GLY A 266 32.87 -8.98 -3.20
C GLY A 266 33.79 -10.17 -3.50
N LYS A 267 34.95 -9.90 -4.08
CA LYS A 267 35.95 -10.95 -4.43
C LYS A 267 36.30 -11.86 -3.26
N ALA A 268 36.51 -11.31 -2.06
CA ALA A 268 36.85 -12.09 -0.86
C ALA A 268 35.72 -13.06 -0.44
N ILE A 269 34.46 -12.62 -0.51
CA ILE A 269 33.30 -13.45 -0.19
C ILE A 269 33.10 -14.51 -1.28
N ALA A 270 33.25 -14.12 -2.55
CA ALA A 270 33.16 -15.02 -3.68
C ALA A 270 34.21 -16.14 -3.60
N SER A 271 35.47 -15.83 -3.30
CA SER A 271 36.51 -16.85 -3.12
C SER A 271 36.17 -17.82 -1.99
N LYS A 272 35.81 -17.31 -0.80
CA LYS A 272 35.42 -18.14 0.35
C LYS A 272 34.23 -19.04 0.03
N PHE A 273 33.25 -18.52 -0.70
CA PHE A 273 32.08 -19.28 -1.13
C PHE A 273 32.46 -20.39 -2.13
N LEU A 274 33.28 -20.08 -3.13
CA LEU A 274 33.70 -21.03 -4.16
C LEU A 274 34.57 -22.15 -3.57
N GLU A 275 35.45 -21.81 -2.62
CA GLU A 275 36.22 -22.77 -1.82
C GLU A 275 35.29 -23.68 -1.02
N ALA A 276 34.31 -23.12 -0.31
CA ALA A 276 33.33 -23.89 0.45
C ALA A 276 32.43 -24.79 -0.44
N ALA A 277 32.20 -24.39 -1.70
CA ALA A 277 31.43 -25.16 -2.67
C ALA A 277 32.28 -26.19 -3.44
N GLY A 278 33.61 -26.23 -3.25
CA GLY A 278 34.52 -27.09 -4.00
C GLY A 278 34.59 -26.75 -5.50
N LEU A 279 34.27 -25.51 -5.88
CA LEU A 279 34.25 -25.06 -7.28
C LEU A 279 35.49 -24.24 -7.61
N ASN A 280 36.17 -24.58 -8.71
CA ASN A 280 37.36 -23.86 -9.15
C ASN A 280 37.00 -22.41 -9.56
N PRO A 281 37.56 -21.36 -8.89
CA PRO A 281 37.23 -19.97 -9.20
C PRO A 281 37.57 -19.52 -10.63
N LYS A 282 38.55 -20.18 -11.27
CA LYS A 282 38.99 -19.89 -12.64
C LYS A 282 38.16 -20.60 -13.70
N LEU A 283 37.23 -21.48 -13.31
CA LEU A 283 36.37 -22.18 -14.26
C LEU A 283 35.50 -21.18 -15.02
N ASN A 284 35.28 -21.44 -16.31
CA ASN A 284 34.36 -20.64 -17.10
C ASN A 284 32.90 -21.00 -16.74
N PRO A 285 32.04 -20.03 -16.36
CA PRO A 285 30.65 -20.30 -16.01
C PRO A 285 29.87 -21.03 -17.10
N LYS A 286 30.19 -20.81 -18.38
CA LYS A 286 29.53 -21.47 -19.53
C LYS A 286 29.86 -22.94 -19.67
N ARG A 287 30.89 -23.43 -18.96
CA ARG A 287 31.31 -24.84 -18.95
C ARG A 287 30.78 -25.62 -17.74
N LEU A 288 29.98 -24.99 -16.87
CA LEU A 288 29.35 -25.68 -15.74
C LEU A 288 28.37 -26.75 -16.23
N GLY A 289 28.53 -27.98 -15.73
CA GLY A 289 27.55 -29.04 -15.94
C GLY A 289 26.24 -28.75 -15.20
N ARG A 290 25.17 -29.45 -15.59
CA ARG A 290 23.85 -29.29 -14.93
C ARG A 290 23.92 -29.61 -13.44
N GLU A 291 24.68 -30.64 -13.06
CA GLU A 291 24.88 -31.02 -11.66
C GLU A 291 25.64 -29.96 -10.88
N ASP A 292 26.66 -29.35 -11.47
CA ASP A 292 27.45 -28.30 -10.83
C ASP A 292 26.62 -27.04 -10.60
N VAL A 293 25.69 -26.71 -11.50
CA VAL A 293 24.73 -25.62 -11.29
C VAL A 293 23.82 -25.92 -10.09
N VAL A 294 23.33 -27.16 -9.94
CA VAL A 294 22.51 -27.54 -8.78
C VAL A 294 23.32 -27.45 -7.50
N LYS A 295 24.57 -27.95 -7.51
CA LYS A 295 25.50 -27.84 -6.38
C LYS A 295 25.76 -26.38 -6.01
N LEU A 296 26.00 -25.51 -7.00
CA LEU A 296 26.20 -24.07 -6.80
C LEU A 296 25.01 -23.43 -6.09
N VAL A 297 23.78 -23.68 -6.58
CA VAL A 297 22.56 -23.11 -5.98
C VAL A 297 22.31 -23.64 -4.56
N HIS A 298 22.56 -24.93 -4.32
CA HIS A 298 22.41 -25.50 -2.99
C HIS A 298 23.37 -24.84 -1.99
N HIS A 299 24.64 -24.69 -2.36
CA HIS A 299 25.64 -24.01 -1.54
C HIS A 299 25.32 -22.53 -1.36
N MET A 300 24.76 -21.85 -2.37
CA MET A 300 24.33 -20.45 -2.24
C MET A 300 23.29 -20.26 -1.14
N LYS A 301 22.44 -21.26 -0.91
CA LYS A 301 21.39 -21.22 0.13
C LYS A 301 21.91 -21.55 1.52
N SER A 302 22.90 -22.44 1.64
CA SER A 302 23.43 -22.87 2.93
C SER A 302 24.59 -22.01 3.45
N PHE A 303 25.32 -21.33 2.56
CA PHE A 303 26.49 -20.52 2.93
C PHE A 303 26.10 -19.29 3.76
N LYS A 304 26.58 -19.18 5.00
CA LYS A 304 26.26 -18.07 5.93
C LYS A 304 27.14 -16.81 5.77
N GLY A 305 28.12 -16.84 4.87
CA GLY A 305 29.08 -15.74 4.70
C GLY A 305 28.62 -14.60 3.79
N PHE A 306 27.41 -14.67 3.22
CA PHE A 306 26.85 -13.58 2.42
C PHE A 306 26.33 -12.46 3.32
N LEU A 307 26.54 -11.22 2.89
CA LEU A 307 25.97 -10.06 3.55
C LEU A 307 24.47 -9.99 3.26
N PRO A 308 23.62 -9.51 4.19
CA PRO A 308 22.19 -9.34 3.92
C PRO A 308 21.98 -8.37 2.75
N PRO A 309 20.95 -8.55 1.91
CA PRO A 309 20.70 -7.67 0.79
C PRO A 309 20.49 -6.23 1.26
N ASP A 310 21.06 -5.28 0.52
CA ASP A 310 20.87 -3.86 0.81
C ASP A 310 19.45 -3.41 0.42
N ALA A 311 18.89 -2.53 1.23
CA ALA A 311 17.53 -2.04 1.07
C ALA A 311 17.45 -0.65 0.42
N SER A 312 18.58 -0.03 0.07
CA SER A 312 18.61 1.26 -0.64
C SER A 312 17.95 1.21 -2.03
N CYS A 313 17.71 0.01 -2.57
CA CYS A 313 16.96 -0.18 -3.80
C CYS A 313 15.45 0.02 -3.64
N LEU A 314 14.95 0.01 -2.39
CA LEU A 314 13.55 0.18 -2.07
C LEU A 314 13.17 1.67 -1.96
N SER A 315 11.88 1.94 -2.17
CA SER A 315 11.19 3.21 -2.01
C SER A 315 10.07 3.02 -0.96
N PRO A 316 10.42 3.01 0.34
CA PRO A 316 9.44 3.07 1.43
C PRO A 316 8.68 4.40 1.41
N LEU A 317 7.57 4.50 2.15
CA LEU A 317 6.85 5.78 2.29
C LEU A 317 7.54 6.69 3.30
N GLY A 318 8.09 6.12 4.37
CA GLY A 318 8.58 6.89 5.51
C GLY A 318 7.50 7.16 6.54
N GLU A 319 7.94 7.53 7.75
CA GLU A 319 7.03 7.82 8.87
C GLU A 319 6.16 9.05 8.60
N GLU A 320 6.72 10.09 7.97
CA GLU A 320 6.03 11.36 7.73
C GLU A 320 4.93 11.24 6.66
N LEU A 321 5.23 10.66 5.50
CA LEU A 321 4.25 10.50 4.43
C LEU A 321 3.11 9.57 4.86
N LEU A 322 3.44 8.44 5.51
CA LEU A 322 2.42 7.51 5.98
C LEU A 322 1.54 8.15 7.07
N LYS A 323 2.12 8.96 7.97
CA LYS A 323 1.36 9.72 8.97
C LYS A 323 0.41 10.73 8.31
N ALA A 324 0.90 11.52 7.36
CA ALA A 324 0.10 12.52 6.64
C ALA A 324 -1.08 11.89 5.87
N GLY A 325 -0.85 10.72 5.25
CA GLY A 325 -1.90 9.97 4.57
C GLY A 325 -2.98 9.43 5.53
N ILE A 326 -2.58 8.92 6.70
CA ILE A 326 -3.49 8.45 7.75
C ILE A 326 -4.33 9.62 8.30
N GLU A 327 -3.70 10.75 8.61
CA GLU A 327 -4.37 11.94 9.15
C GLU A 327 -5.41 12.49 8.16
N LYS A 328 -5.05 12.57 6.88
CA LYS A 328 -5.93 13.03 5.82
C LYS A 328 -7.19 12.17 5.67
N GLU A 329 -7.02 10.85 5.56
CA GLU A 329 -8.12 9.95 5.16
C GLU A 329 -8.96 9.41 6.32
N LEU A 330 -8.37 9.27 7.52
CA LEU A 330 -9.06 8.75 8.71
C LEU A 330 -9.41 9.83 9.73
N LYS A 331 -8.78 11.01 9.69
CA LYS A 331 -8.97 12.11 10.65
C LYS A 331 -8.99 11.63 12.11
N PRO A 332 -7.95 10.92 12.57
CA PRO A 332 -7.92 10.34 13.90
C PRO A 332 -7.64 11.38 14.99
N GLU A 333 -7.96 11.05 16.24
CA GLU A 333 -7.57 11.84 17.42
C GLU A 333 -6.08 11.65 17.75
N PHE A 334 -5.58 10.44 17.52
CA PHE A 334 -4.17 10.09 17.74
C PHE A 334 -3.64 9.24 16.59
N VAL A 335 -2.41 9.52 16.17
CA VAL A 335 -1.68 8.72 15.18
C VAL A 335 -0.24 8.50 15.63
N ALA A 336 0.27 7.29 15.44
CA ALA A 336 1.68 6.99 15.58
C ALA A 336 2.14 6.04 14.48
N VAL A 337 3.26 6.37 13.84
CA VAL A 337 3.85 5.56 12.77
C VAL A 337 5.27 5.16 13.15
N THR A 338 5.71 3.99 12.70
CA THR A 338 7.11 3.56 12.80
C THR A 338 7.54 2.85 11.53
N GLN A 339 8.75 3.18 11.06
CA GLN A 339 9.44 2.42 10.03
C GLN A 339 10.45 1.47 10.68
N ARG A 340 10.36 0.18 10.37
CA ARG A 340 11.31 -0.81 10.85
C ARG A 340 12.64 -0.72 10.10
N LYS A 341 13.70 -1.20 10.74
CA LYS A 341 14.98 -1.42 10.06
C LYS A 341 14.77 -2.42 8.91
N PRO A 342 15.48 -2.25 7.78
CA PRO A 342 15.38 -3.19 6.70
C PRO A 342 15.78 -4.61 7.13
N SER A 343 15.04 -5.58 6.63
CA SER A 343 15.29 -7.01 6.84
C SER A 343 15.29 -7.73 5.49
N SER A 344 15.51 -9.03 5.50
CA SER A 344 15.55 -9.83 4.27
C SER A 344 14.90 -11.18 4.45
N TYR A 345 14.17 -11.63 3.44
CA TYR A 345 13.60 -12.98 3.39
C TYR A 345 13.99 -13.61 2.06
N SER A 346 14.45 -14.86 2.06
CA SER A 346 14.83 -15.59 0.84
C SER A 346 15.66 -14.77 -0.17
N GLY A 347 16.60 -13.92 0.30
CA GLY A 347 17.43 -13.05 -0.55
C GLY A 347 16.77 -11.75 -1.05
N TYR A 348 15.53 -11.45 -0.70
CA TYR A 348 14.86 -10.20 -1.06
C TYR A 348 14.87 -9.23 0.14
N PRO A 349 15.36 -7.98 -0.02
CA PRO A 349 15.27 -6.98 1.02
C PRO A 349 13.82 -6.51 1.15
N PHE A 350 13.37 -6.31 2.39
CA PHE A 350 12.06 -5.74 2.69
C PHE A 350 12.10 -4.78 3.87
N ILE A 351 11.17 -3.84 3.88
CA ILE A 351 10.94 -2.87 4.96
C ILE A 351 9.48 -2.99 5.39
N VAL A 352 9.23 -2.96 6.69
CA VAL A 352 7.88 -2.94 7.26
C VAL A 352 7.64 -1.59 7.90
N GLU A 353 6.54 -0.95 7.53
CA GLU A 353 6.05 0.28 8.14
C GLU A 353 4.72 -0.02 8.81
N VAL A 354 4.55 0.45 10.05
CA VAL A 354 3.34 0.22 10.81
C VAL A 354 2.82 1.55 11.35
N GLY A 355 1.55 1.81 11.11
CA GLY A 355 0.80 2.92 11.69
C GLY A 355 -0.28 2.41 12.65
N ILE A 356 -0.57 3.20 13.68
CA ILE A 356 -1.77 3.04 14.51
C ILE A 356 -2.48 4.36 14.59
N ALA A 357 -3.81 4.33 14.48
CA ALA A 357 -4.66 5.50 14.62
C ALA A 357 -5.84 5.18 15.55
N TYR A 358 -6.25 6.16 16.34
CA TYR A 358 -7.29 6.00 17.36
C TYR A 358 -8.27 7.18 17.34
N GLY A 359 -9.57 6.88 17.51
CA GLY A 359 -10.62 7.89 17.65
C GLY A 359 -10.86 8.75 16.40
N GLY A 360 -11.51 9.89 16.61
CA GLY A 360 -11.83 10.86 15.55
C GLY A 360 -12.80 10.30 14.49
N GLY A 361 -12.40 10.33 13.22
CA GLY A 361 -13.17 9.78 12.10
C GLY A 361 -13.25 8.25 12.08
N ILE A 362 -12.53 7.55 12.96
CA ILE A 362 -12.62 6.10 13.13
C ILE A 362 -13.75 5.82 14.12
N THR A 363 -14.90 5.38 13.60
CA THR A 363 -16.12 5.19 14.41
C THR A 363 -16.41 3.74 14.77
N LYS A 364 -15.85 2.78 14.02
CA LYS A 364 -16.11 1.35 14.24
C LYS A 364 -15.34 0.86 15.48
N PRO A 365 -16.01 0.34 16.53
CA PRO A 365 -15.34 -0.27 17.67
C PRO A 365 -14.52 -1.49 17.25
N GLY A 366 -13.39 -1.70 17.92
CA GLY A 366 -12.47 -2.78 17.63
C GLY A 366 -11.35 -2.36 16.67
N ILE A 367 -10.71 -3.36 16.06
CA ILE A 367 -9.55 -3.13 15.20
C ILE A 367 -9.95 -3.19 13.73
N THR A 368 -9.69 -2.11 13.02
CA THR A 368 -9.76 -2.06 11.55
C THR A 368 -8.35 -2.17 10.99
N LEU A 369 -8.08 -3.22 10.24
CA LEU A 369 -6.75 -3.48 9.66
C LEU A 369 -6.69 -2.99 8.21
N TYR A 370 -5.75 -2.10 7.93
CA TYR A 370 -5.39 -1.67 6.58
C TYR A 370 -4.07 -2.30 6.19
N ARG A 371 -4.09 -3.05 5.08
CA ARG A 371 -2.93 -3.79 4.59
C ARG A 371 -2.45 -3.20 3.29
N PHE A 372 -1.15 -2.94 3.23
CA PHE A 372 -0.52 -2.35 2.07
C PHE A 372 0.73 -3.13 1.69
N SER A 373 0.98 -3.17 0.39
CA SER A 373 2.16 -3.83 -0.15
C SER A 373 2.67 -3.05 -1.37
N ASN A 374 3.94 -2.66 -1.38
CA ASN A 374 4.53 -1.80 -2.42
C ASN A 374 3.63 -0.60 -2.78
N LYS A 375 3.09 0.13 -1.78
CA LYS A 375 2.19 1.29 -1.95
C LYS A 375 0.84 0.98 -2.64
N ILE A 376 0.35 -0.26 -2.51
CA ILE A 376 -0.97 -0.70 -3.00
C ILE A 376 -1.78 -1.30 -1.84
N PRO A 377 -3.07 -0.99 -1.71
CA PRO A 377 -3.95 -1.64 -0.73
C PRO A 377 -4.33 -3.09 -1.10
N LEU A 378 -4.46 -3.92 -0.06
CA LEU A 378 -4.90 -5.31 -0.15
C LEU A 378 -6.29 -5.45 0.49
N LEU A 379 -7.34 -5.49 -0.34
CA LEU A 379 -8.74 -5.50 0.14
C LEU A 379 -9.35 -6.90 0.32
N TYR A 380 -8.82 -7.92 -0.36
CA TYR A 380 -9.41 -9.26 -0.39
C TYR A 380 -8.67 -10.20 0.58
N ASP A 381 -9.36 -11.26 1.03
CA ASP A 381 -8.80 -12.36 1.82
C ASP A 381 -8.01 -11.94 3.08
N GLU A 382 -8.55 -10.98 3.84
CA GLU A 382 -7.90 -10.42 5.03
C GLU A 382 -7.48 -11.48 6.06
N ALA A 383 -8.35 -12.45 6.34
CA ALA A 383 -8.11 -13.49 7.34
C ALA A 383 -6.93 -14.42 7.02
N SER A 384 -6.50 -14.50 5.75
CA SER A 384 -5.37 -15.33 5.32
C SER A 384 -4.04 -14.60 5.33
N ASP A 385 -4.03 -13.30 5.63
CA ASP A 385 -2.85 -12.46 5.60
C ASP A 385 -2.00 -12.57 6.87
N VAL A 386 -0.68 -12.53 6.71
CA VAL A 386 0.27 -12.48 7.83
C VAL A 386 -0.01 -11.32 8.79
N SER A 387 -0.47 -10.17 8.27
CA SER A 387 -0.79 -8.99 9.07
C SER A 387 -2.00 -9.23 9.95
N TRP A 388 -3.01 -9.95 9.44
CA TRP A 388 -4.21 -10.29 10.21
C TRP A 388 -3.89 -11.29 11.31
N LYS A 389 -3.08 -12.31 11.02
CA LYS A 389 -2.55 -13.26 12.00
C LYS A 389 -1.85 -12.52 13.14
N VAL A 390 -0.95 -11.59 12.83
CA VAL A 390 -0.23 -10.81 13.84
C VAL A 390 -1.17 -9.95 14.67
N VAL A 391 -2.01 -9.15 14.03
CA VAL A 391 -2.86 -8.16 14.72
C VAL A 391 -3.95 -8.80 15.57
N ASN A 392 -4.57 -9.88 15.09
CA ASN A 392 -5.71 -10.50 15.76
C ASN A 392 -5.34 -11.72 16.63
N GLN A 393 -4.27 -12.47 16.32
CA GLN A 393 -3.92 -13.69 17.06
C GLN A 393 -2.71 -13.55 17.97
N MET A 394 -1.72 -12.70 17.62
CA MET A 394 -0.46 -12.63 18.37
C MET A 394 -0.37 -11.47 19.36
N ILE A 395 -1.26 -10.48 19.24
CA ILE A 395 -1.23 -9.27 20.06
C ILE A 395 -2.37 -9.27 21.06
N ASP A 396 -2.01 -9.19 22.32
CA ASP A 396 -2.95 -9.00 23.43
C ASP A 396 -3.17 -7.50 23.67
N TRP A 397 -4.22 -6.96 23.05
CA TRP A 397 -4.61 -5.54 23.09
C TRP A 397 -4.96 -5.03 24.49
N SER A 398 -5.41 -5.93 25.38
CA SER A 398 -5.71 -5.60 26.77
C SER A 398 -4.46 -5.09 27.50
N ARG A 399 -3.28 -5.66 27.21
CA ARG A 399 -2.00 -5.18 27.76
C ARG A 399 -1.71 -3.74 27.38
N TYR A 400 -2.17 -3.32 26.20
CA TYR A 400 -2.03 -1.96 25.68
C TYR A 400 -3.14 -1.01 26.12
N LYS A 401 -3.97 -1.42 27.10
CA LYS A 401 -5.11 -0.67 27.65
C LYS A 401 -6.18 -0.32 26.61
N VAL A 402 -6.22 -1.06 25.50
CA VAL A 402 -7.24 -0.97 24.45
C VAL A 402 -8.35 -1.96 24.77
N ASN A 403 -9.59 -1.47 24.84
CA ASN A 403 -10.78 -2.30 24.96
C ASN A 403 -11.45 -2.47 23.59
N LEU A 404 -11.33 -3.64 23.00
CA LEU A 404 -11.83 -3.93 21.65
C LEU A 404 -13.34 -3.73 21.46
N ASN A 405 -14.13 -3.72 22.54
CA ASN A 405 -15.57 -3.52 22.44
C ASN A 405 -15.97 -2.03 22.35
N VAL A 406 -15.08 -1.13 22.76
CA VAL A 406 -15.38 0.30 22.91
C VAL A 406 -14.43 1.17 22.11
N ASP A 407 -13.15 0.83 22.10
CA ASP A 407 -12.09 1.63 21.51
C ASP A 407 -12.02 1.40 19.97
N PRO A 408 -12.18 2.45 19.16
CA PRO A 408 -12.00 2.36 17.71
C PRO A 408 -10.52 2.54 17.35
N VAL A 409 -9.87 1.47 16.88
CA VAL A 409 -8.45 1.46 16.53
C VAL A 409 -8.30 1.07 15.06
N ALA A 410 -7.53 1.85 14.29
CA ALA A 410 -7.06 1.45 12.98
C ALA A 410 -5.58 1.05 13.06
N VAL A 411 -5.24 -0.12 12.53
CA VAL A 411 -3.86 -0.59 12.39
C VAL A 411 -3.52 -0.63 10.92
N ILE A 412 -2.44 0.03 10.55
CA ILE A 412 -1.94 0.14 9.18
C ILE A 412 -0.65 -0.64 9.09
N VAL A 413 -0.56 -1.61 8.17
CA VAL A 413 0.68 -2.37 7.92
C VAL A 413 1.05 -2.22 6.45
N HIS A 414 2.24 -1.69 6.18
CA HIS A 414 2.80 -1.59 4.84
C HIS A 414 4.08 -2.40 4.73
N ILE A 415 4.14 -3.28 3.73
CA ILE A 415 5.32 -4.09 3.42
C ILE A 415 5.86 -3.69 2.06
N CYS A 416 7.12 -3.27 2.05
CA CYS A 416 7.83 -2.78 0.88
C CYS A 416 8.96 -3.76 0.54
N SER A 417 8.98 -4.32 -0.68
CA SER A 417 10.01 -5.28 -1.12
C SER A 417 10.17 -5.30 -2.65
N THR A 418 11.34 -5.75 -3.13
CA THR A 418 11.57 -6.01 -4.56
C THR A 418 10.68 -7.14 -5.09
N ARG A 419 10.34 -8.10 -4.23
CA ARG A 419 9.38 -9.16 -4.48
C ARG A 419 8.53 -9.33 -3.24
N ILE A 420 7.22 -9.38 -3.37
CA ILE A 420 6.32 -9.67 -2.24
C ILE A 420 5.86 -11.13 -2.38
N PRO A 421 5.85 -11.93 -1.30
CA PRO A 421 5.46 -13.33 -1.37
C PRO A 421 3.92 -13.45 -1.37
N TYR A 422 3.27 -13.02 -2.45
CA TYR A 422 1.83 -13.24 -2.62
C TYR A 422 1.54 -14.73 -2.80
N LYS A 423 0.44 -15.22 -2.20
CA LYS A 423 -0.04 -16.59 -2.43
C LYS A 423 -0.90 -16.71 -3.69
N THR A 424 -1.54 -15.62 -4.11
CA THR A 424 -2.38 -15.55 -5.32
C THR A 424 -1.77 -14.62 -6.37
N VAL A 425 -2.04 -14.89 -7.66
CA VAL A 425 -1.62 -14.02 -8.78
C VAL A 425 -2.31 -12.66 -8.70
N GLY A 426 -3.52 -12.62 -8.14
CA GLY A 426 -4.32 -11.41 -7.95
C GLY A 426 -3.81 -10.44 -6.87
N LYS A 427 -2.71 -10.75 -6.16
CA LYS A 427 -2.12 -9.93 -5.09
C LYS A 427 -3.12 -9.58 -3.98
N GLU A 428 -3.70 -10.59 -3.35
CA GLU A 428 -4.78 -10.36 -2.37
C GLU A 428 -4.29 -10.37 -0.93
N PHE A 429 -3.30 -11.20 -0.63
CA PHE A 429 -2.71 -11.30 0.69
C PHE A 429 -1.26 -11.79 0.62
N ILE A 430 -0.53 -11.49 1.68
CA ILE A 430 0.89 -11.81 1.83
C ILE A 430 1.00 -13.15 2.55
N ALA A 431 1.82 -14.05 2.02
CA ALA A 431 2.05 -15.36 2.60
C ALA A 431 2.76 -15.24 3.96
N ASP A 432 2.42 -16.17 4.85
CA ASP A 432 3.02 -16.28 6.17
C ASP A 432 4.49 -16.74 6.06
N ARG A 433 5.40 -15.79 6.27
CA ARG A 433 6.85 -16.01 6.32
C ARG A 433 7.35 -15.57 7.70
N PRO A 434 8.10 -16.42 8.43
CA PRO A 434 8.53 -16.12 9.80
C PRO A 434 9.30 -14.78 9.93
N GLU A 435 10.12 -14.43 8.92
CA GLU A 435 10.89 -13.20 8.92
C GLU A 435 9.99 -11.96 8.80
N ILE A 436 8.95 -12.03 7.96
CA ILE A 436 7.98 -10.95 7.77
C ILE A 436 7.09 -10.85 9.01
N GLU A 437 6.55 -11.97 9.48
CA GLU A 437 5.71 -12.04 10.68
C GLU A 437 6.39 -11.39 11.89
N ARG A 438 7.66 -11.73 12.13
CA ARG A 438 8.45 -11.19 13.24
C ARG A 438 8.59 -9.67 13.17
N GLU A 439 8.87 -9.12 11.98
CA GLU A 439 9.03 -7.66 11.82
C GLU A 439 7.71 -6.90 11.88
N VAL A 440 6.62 -7.48 11.35
CA VAL A 440 5.26 -6.93 11.52
C VAL A 440 4.88 -6.91 12.98
N LEU A 441 5.07 -8.02 13.72
CA LEU A 441 4.79 -8.11 15.15
C LEU A 441 5.56 -7.06 15.96
N ASN A 442 6.85 -6.91 15.67
CA ASN A 442 7.68 -5.91 16.34
C ASN A 442 7.26 -4.47 16.00
N GLY A 443 6.86 -4.21 14.75
CA GLY A 443 6.32 -2.91 14.33
C GLY A 443 5.03 -2.55 15.07
N VAL A 444 4.06 -3.47 15.11
CA VAL A 444 2.78 -3.24 15.81
C VAL A 444 3.00 -3.05 17.31
N ARG A 445 3.89 -3.84 17.94
CA ARG A 445 4.24 -3.65 19.37
C ARG A 445 4.80 -2.26 19.66
N THR A 446 5.63 -1.70 18.77
CA THR A 446 6.20 -0.36 18.95
C THR A 446 5.13 0.72 18.93
N VAL A 447 4.23 0.70 17.95
CA VAL A 447 3.15 1.71 17.87
C VAL A 447 2.08 1.50 18.94
N ALA A 448 1.78 0.25 19.31
CA ALA A 448 0.84 -0.06 20.39
C ALA A 448 1.31 0.46 21.76
N ARG A 449 2.63 0.47 22.03
CA ARG A 449 3.18 1.13 23.23
C ARG A 449 2.94 2.63 23.23
N ARG A 450 3.08 3.30 22.07
CA ARG A 450 2.79 4.74 21.94
C ARG A 450 1.31 5.02 22.16
N LEU A 451 0.42 4.17 21.62
CA LEU A 451 -1.03 4.26 21.88
C LEU A 451 -1.36 4.06 23.37
N MET A 452 -0.72 3.09 24.03
CA MET A 452 -0.93 2.85 25.47
C MET A 452 -0.61 4.10 26.31
N LEU A 453 0.45 4.84 25.96
CA LEU A 453 0.79 6.09 26.64
C LEU A 453 -0.31 7.14 26.46
N HIS A 454 -0.80 7.33 25.23
CA HIS A 454 -1.90 8.24 24.93
C HIS A 454 -3.19 7.86 25.69
N LEU A 455 -3.62 6.58 25.65
CA LEU A 455 -4.81 6.11 26.37
C LEU A 455 -4.66 6.23 27.88
N SER A 456 -3.46 6.02 28.41
CA SER A 456 -3.18 6.21 29.85
C SER A 456 -3.36 7.66 30.27
N ARG A 457 -2.86 8.60 29.45
CA ARG A 457 -3.03 10.05 29.67
C ARG A 457 -4.51 10.43 29.61
N LYS A 458 -5.23 10.00 28.57
CA LYS A 458 -6.67 10.25 28.41
C LYS A 458 -7.49 9.72 29.60
N LYS A 459 -7.23 8.48 30.04
CA LYS A 459 -7.88 7.89 31.23
C LYS A 459 -7.48 8.59 32.53
N ARG A 460 -6.31 9.21 32.63
CA ARG A 460 -5.91 10.02 33.79
C ARG A 460 -6.71 11.33 33.81
N ILE A 461 -6.71 12.07 32.71
CA ILE A 461 -7.47 13.34 32.57
C ILE A 461 -8.96 13.11 32.85
N GLN A 462 -9.55 12.05 32.31
CA GLN A 462 -10.97 11.73 32.59
C GLN A 462 -11.25 11.41 34.05
N ARG A 463 -10.31 10.74 34.76
CA ARG A 463 -10.45 10.45 36.19
C ARG A 463 -10.35 11.72 37.03
N GLU A 464 -9.41 12.61 36.70
CA GLU A 464 -9.24 13.90 37.35
C GLU A 464 -10.48 14.80 37.13
N LYS A 465 -11.00 14.87 35.90
CA LYS A 465 -12.24 15.60 35.60
C LYS A 465 -13.43 15.08 36.40
N LYS A 466 -13.64 13.76 36.46
CA LYS A 466 -14.69 13.14 37.28
C LYS A 466 -14.49 13.43 38.78
N ARG A 467 -13.25 13.36 39.26
CA ARG A 467 -12.90 13.66 40.66
C ARG A 467 -13.24 15.12 41.00
N LEU A 468 -12.87 16.08 40.15
CA LEU A 468 -13.20 17.50 40.31
C LEU A 468 -14.71 17.77 40.26
N GLU A 469 -15.43 17.12 39.34
CA GLU A 469 -16.89 17.23 39.25
C GLU A 469 -17.57 16.73 40.53
N VAL A 470 -17.10 15.59 41.06
CA VAL A 470 -17.59 15.03 42.32
C VAL A 470 -17.26 15.97 43.48
N PHE A 471 -16.04 16.48 43.57
CA PHE A 471 -15.65 17.45 44.60
C PHE A 471 -16.49 18.73 44.55
N GLY A 472 -16.77 19.26 43.36
CA GLY A 472 -17.67 20.42 43.22
C GLY A 472 -19.03 20.18 43.86
N LYS A 473 -19.67 19.04 43.54
CA LYS A 473 -20.98 18.66 44.11
C LYS A 473 -20.95 18.53 45.64
N TYR A 474 -19.85 18.04 46.22
CA TYR A 474 -19.71 17.93 47.67
C TYR A 474 -19.33 19.26 48.34
N LEU A 475 -18.46 20.06 47.73
CA LEU A 475 -18.04 21.36 48.24
C LEU A 475 -19.22 22.33 48.32
N ASP A 476 -20.11 22.34 47.33
CA ASP A 476 -21.33 23.16 47.36
C ASP A 476 -22.22 22.81 48.56
N LYS A 477 -22.39 21.51 48.84
CA LYS A 477 -23.16 21.03 49.99
C LYS A 477 -22.47 21.37 51.31
N LEU A 478 -21.15 21.19 51.40
CA LEU A 478 -20.37 21.54 52.58
C LEU A 478 -20.45 23.04 52.87
N ALA A 479 -20.27 23.89 51.85
CA ALA A 479 -20.41 25.33 51.99
C ALA A 479 -21.80 25.71 52.50
N LEU A 480 -22.87 25.10 51.96
CA LEU A 480 -24.24 25.34 52.42
C LEU A 480 -24.43 24.92 53.90
N PHE A 481 -24.01 23.73 54.28
CA PHE A 481 -24.18 23.23 55.65
C PHE A 481 -23.33 24.02 56.66
N SER A 482 -22.07 24.31 56.34
CA SER A 482 -21.20 25.13 57.18
C SER A 482 -21.71 26.57 57.35
N THR A 483 -22.35 27.13 56.32
CA THR A 483 -22.99 28.46 56.39
C THR A 483 -24.19 28.45 57.33
N LYS A 484 -25.04 27.42 57.23
CA LYS A 484 -26.17 27.24 58.16
C LYS A 484 -25.70 27.05 59.60
N LEU A 485 -24.67 26.24 59.83
CA LEU A 485 -24.15 25.96 61.17
C LEU A 485 -23.46 27.17 61.82
N SER A 486 -22.79 28.00 61.02
CA SER A 486 -22.08 29.21 61.49
C SER A 486 -22.97 30.45 61.61
N GLY A 487 -24.27 30.35 61.31
CA GLY A 487 -25.21 31.47 61.37
C GLY A 487 -24.97 32.58 60.35
N ARG A 488 -24.13 32.35 59.32
CA ARG A 488 -23.82 33.34 58.28
C ARG A 488 -24.91 33.34 57.20
N ARG A 489 -25.16 34.51 56.57
CA ARG A 489 -26.22 34.67 55.56
C ARG A 489 -25.84 34.24 54.14
N LYS A 490 -24.55 34.17 53.81
CA LYS A 490 -24.06 33.83 52.46
C LYS A 490 -22.99 32.75 52.51
N PRO A 491 -23.06 31.77 51.58
CA PRO A 491 -22.00 30.77 51.44
C PRO A 491 -20.69 31.40 50.97
N PRO A 492 -19.53 30.89 51.42
CA PRO A 492 -18.23 31.33 50.94
C PRO A 492 -18.05 31.04 49.45
N ASP A 493 -17.33 31.90 48.73
CA ASP A 493 -17.02 31.68 47.31
C ASP A 493 -16.00 30.54 47.15
N LEU A 494 -16.40 29.50 46.44
CA LEU A 494 -15.63 28.26 46.25
C LEU A 494 -14.69 28.33 45.03
N LYS A 495 -14.86 29.32 44.15
CA LYS A 495 -14.05 29.47 42.93
C LYS A 495 -12.54 29.55 43.18
N PRO A 496 -12.02 30.29 44.18
CA PRO A 496 -10.58 30.36 44.44
C PRO A 496 -9.98 29.03 44.90
N LEU A 497 -10.78 28.21 45.58
CA LEU A 497 -10.39 26.93 46.16
C LEU A 497 -10.34 25.84 45.08
N LEU A 498 -11.33 25.80 44.20
CA LEU A 498 -11.34 24.93 43.03
C LEU A 498 -10.18 25.25 42.07
N VAL A 499 -9.87 26.53 41.86
CA VAL A 499 -8.73 26.96 41.03
C VAL A 499 -7.39 26.60 41.68
N LYS A 500 -7.25 26.68 43.02
CA LYS A 500 -6.04 26.22 43.72
C LYS A 500 -5.84 24.70 43.60
N ILE A 501 -6.90 23.91 43.80
CA ILE A 501 -6.84 22.45 43.68
C ILE A 501 -6.48 22.06 42.23
N ALA A 502 -7.12 22.68 41.25
CA ALA A 502 -6.82 22.46 39.84
C ALA A 502 -5.36 22.85 39.48
N LYS A 503 -4.84 23.97 40.02
CA LYS A 503 -3.45 24.40 39.78
C LYS A 503 -2.40 23.48 40.41
N ILE A 504 -2.68 22.92 41.60
CA ILE A 504 -1.77 21.97 42.26
C ILE A 504 -1.73 20.66 41.46
N ASP A 505 -2.89 20.15 41.05
CA ASP A 505 -2.98 18.95 40.23
C ASP A 505 -2.34 19.14 38.83
N LEU A 506 -2.45 20.34 38.24
CA LEU A 506 -1.79 20.72 36.97
C LEU A 506 -0.26 20.91 37.10
N ALA A 507 0.23 21.29 38.27
CA ALA A 507 1.67 21.46 38.53
C ALA A 507 2.40 20.11 38.69
N GLU A 508 1.70 19.04 39.09
CA GLU A 508 2.25 17.67 39.12
C GLU A 508 2.33 17.01 37.72
N VAL A 509 1.98 17.72 36.64
CA VAL A 509 1.96 17.27 35.23
C VAL A 509 3.20 17.75 34.46
N GLU A 510 4.35 17.93 35.12
CA GLU A 510 5.56 18.45 34.46
C GLU A 510 5.99 17.59 33.25
N GLY A 511 5.95 18.21 32.06
CA GLY A 511 6.35 17.63 30.77
C GLY A 511 5.58 18.14 29.53
N GLU A 512 4.51 18.94 29.71
CA GLU A 512 3.61 19.35 28.61
C GLU A 512 3.77 20.81 28.14
N SER A 513 3.38 21.10 26.90
CA SER A 513 3.53 22.42 26.27
C SER A 513 2.50 23.44 26.79
N GLU A 514 2.85 24.73 26.73
CA GLU A 514 1.98 25.86 27.13
C GLU A 514 0.58 25.85 26.50
N ALA A 515 0.45 25.32 25.28
CA ALA A 515 -0.82 25.24 24.57
C ALA A 515 -1.80 24.22 25.18
N GLU A 516 -1.28 23.11 25.72
CA GLU A 516 -2.07 22.03 26.31
C GLU A 516 -2.60 22.41 27.71
N LYS A 517 -1.80 23.17 28.47
CA LYS A 517 -2.23 23.75 29.76
C LYS A 517 -3.39 24.72 29.59
N ARG A 518 -3.41 25.49 28.48
CA ARG A 518 -4.52 26.41 28.16
C ARG A 518 -5.80 25.68 27.76
N ALA A 519 -5.73 24.60 26.99
CA ALA A 519 -6.90 23.80 26.62
C ALA A 519 -7.60 23.18 27.85
N ILE A 520 -6.82 22.72 28.84
CA ILE A 520 -7.37 22.18 30.11
C ILE A 520 -8.07 23.29 30.93
N LEU A 521 -7.54 24.52 30.87
CA LEU A 521 -8.13 25.70 31.53
C LEU A 521 -9.39 26.22 30.81
N GLU A 522 -9.44 26.17 29.47
CA GLU A 522 -10.58 26.63 28.66
C GLU A 522 -11.73 25.62 28.61
N GLU A 523 -11.46 24.30 28.68
CA GLU A 523 -12.50 23.25 28.73
C GLU A 523 -12.91 22.85 30.16
N SER A 524 -12.29 23.45 31.18
CA SER A 524 -12.78 23.34 32.55
C SER A 524 -14.16 23.98 32.62
N PRO A 525 -15.21 23.28 33.08
CA PRO A 525 -16.52 23.88 33.18
C PRO A 525 -16.42 25.04 34.16
N VAL A 526 -16.49 26.27 33.65
CA VAL A 526 -17.09 27.34 34.42
C VAL A 526 -18.52 26.88 34.60
N VAL A 527 -18.78 26.21 35.73
CA VAL A 527 -20.13 25.86 36.15
C VAL A 527 -20.85 27.20 36.28
N GLU A 528 -21.63 27.58 35.26
CA GLU A 528 -22.61 28.65 35.39
C GLU A 528 -23.55 28.24 36.50
N VAL A 529 -23.38 28.91 37.64
CA VAL A 529 -24.23 28.76 38.81
C VAL A 529 -25.58 29.32 38.43
N LYS A 530 -26.53 28.48 37.99
CA LYS A 530 -27.94 28.88 37.98
C LYS A 530 -28.38 29.02 39.44
N PRO A 531 -28.94 30.17 39.84
CA PRO A 531 -29.50 30.32 41.18
C PRO A 531 -30.60 29.28 41.38
N TYR A 532 -30.55 28.58 42.51
CA TYR A 532 -31.65 27.74 42.95
C TYR A 532 -32.86 28.65 43.24
N GLU A 533 -33.91 28.57 42.41
CA GLU A 533 -35.21 29.14 42.75
C GLU A 533 -35.76 28.37 43.95
N LYS A 534 -36.05 29.10 45.03
CA LYS A 534 -36.68 28.56 46.24
C LYS A 534 -38.11 28.15 45.91
N ALA A 535 -38.45 26.89 46.20
CA ALA A 535 -39.83 26.47 46.45
C ALA A 535 -40.22 26.78 47.90
#